data_AF-A0A7C5X3A1-F1
#
_entry.id   AF-A0A7C5X3A1-F1
#
_cell.length_a   1.000
_cell.length_b   1.000
_cell.length_c   1.000
_cell.angle_alpha   90.00
_cell.angle_beta   90.00
_cell.angle_gamma   90.00
#
_symmetry.space_group_name_H-M   'P 1'
#
loop_
_entity.id
_entity.type
_entity.pdbx_description
1 polymer ?
#
loop_
_entity_poly.entity_id
_entity_poly.type
_entity_poly.pdbx_seq_one_letter_code
_entity_poly.pdbx_strand_id
1 'polypeptide(L)'
;MDLGRIGLILVLAGFSVAVIGVVAVAVYAALRGVSEVGYGGCVLIMFVPICFGTGSPNIAPHLLIASAILMLAVVVVAYLLLRFTRSLASGTYHT
;
A
#
# COMPACT_ATOMS: atom_id res chain seq x y z
N MET A 1 -0.26 -25.35 7.86
CA MET A 1 0.20 -24.50 6.75
C MET A 1 1.51 -23.88 7.19
N ASP A 2 2.64 -24.29 6.62
CA ASP A 2 3.95 -23.81 7.05
C ASP A 2 4.03 -22.28 6.96
N LEU A 3 4.41 -21.63 8.06
CA LEU A 3 4.53 -20.18 8.18
C LEU A 3 5.40 -19.59 7.05
N GLY A 4 6.40 -20.35 6.60
CA GLY A 4 7.26 -20.00 5.47
C GLY A 4 6.54 -19.95 4.11
N ARG A 5 5.56 -20.84 3.85
CA ARG A 5 4.75 -20.79 2.62
C ARG A 5 3.85 -19.56 2.61
N ILE A 6 3.25 -19.21 3.74
CA ILE A 6 2.38 -18.03 3.85
C ILE A 6 3.20 -16.75 3.63
N GLY A 7 4.39 -16.67 4.24
CA GLY A 7 5.31 -15.55 4.01
C GLY A 7 5.74 -15.41 2.55
N LEU A 8 6.09 -16.52 1.90
CA LEU A 8 6.50 -16.52 0.49
C LEU A 8 5.36 -16.12 -0.46
N ILE A 9 4.13 -16.55 -0.17
CA ILE A 9 2.94 -16.13 -0.92
C ILE A 9 2.67 -14.63 -0.74
N LEU A 10 2.78 -14.10 0.47
CA LEU A 10 2.61 -12.67 0.74
C LEU A 10 3.65 -11.81 0.02
N VAL A 11 4.92 -12.25 0.01
CA VAL A 11 5.99 -11.54 -0.72
C VAL A 11 5.74 -11.58 -2.23
N LEU A 12 5.38 -12.74 -2.79
CA LEU A 12 5.05 -12.85 -4.21
C LEU A 12 3.83 -12.00 -4.60
N ALA A 13 2.81 -11.96 -3.74
CA ALA A 13 1.62 -11.13 -3.95
C ALA A 13 1.96 -9.64 -3.90
N GLY A 14 2.79 -9.20 -2.95
CA GLY A 14 3.26 -7.81 -2.90
C GLY A 14 4.08 -7.44 -4.14
N PHE A 15 4.98 -8.33 -4.57
CA PHE A 15 5.80 -8.13 -5.75
C PHE A 15 4.96 -8.05 -7.03
N SER A 16 3.99 -8.94 -7.22
CA SER A 16 3.13 -8.93 -8.42
C SER A 16 2.28 -7.66 -8.49
N VAL A 17 1.72 -7.21 -7.36
CA VAL A 17 0.98 -5.94 -7.28
C VAL A 17 1.88 -4.75 -7.63
N ALA A 18 3.12 -4.72 -7.14
CA ALA A 18 4.07 -3.67 -7.47
C ALA A 18 4.38 -3.63 -8.98
N VAL A 19 4.65 -4.78 -9.59
CA VAL A 19 4.94 -4.90 -11.03
C VAL A 19 3.73 -4.46 -11.86
N ILE A 20 2.53 -4.94 -11.53
CA ILE A 20 1.30 -4.55 -12.23
C ILE A 20 1.07 -3.04 -12.13
N GLY A 21 1.29 -2.45 -10.95
CA GLY A 21 1.17 -1.01 -10.73
C GLY A 21 2.10 -0.21 -11.64
N VAL A 22 3.38 -0.60 -11.73
CA VAL A 22 4.36 0.07 -12.61
C VAL A 22 3.96 -0.05 -14.07
N VAL A 23 3.59 -1.25 -14.53
CA VAL A 23 3.19 -1.49 -15.92
C VAL A 23 1.91 -0.72 -16.27
N ALA A 24 0.92 -0.69 -15.38
CA ALA A 24 -0.32 0.05 -15.60
C ALA A 24 -0.08 1.55 -15.76
N VAL A 25 0.80 2.14 -14.93
CA VAL A 25 1.18 3.56 -15.04
C VAL A 25 1.93 3.81 -16.36
N ALA A 26 2.86 2.94 -16.73
CA ALA A 26 3.60 3.07 -18.00
C ALA A 26 2.67 3.00 -19.22
N VAL A 27 1.70 2.08 -19.22
CA VAL A 27 0.70 1.94 -20.28
C VAL A 27 -0.21 3.17 -20.32
N TYR A 28 -0.66 3.66 -19.16
CA TYR A 28 -1.51 4.86 -19.08
C TYR A 28 -0.79 6.09 -19.66
N ALA A 29 0.48 6.27 -19.32
CA ALA A 29 1.30 7.36 -19.83
C ALA A 29 1.49 7.30 -21.35
N ALA A 30 1.77 6.09 -21.87
CA ALA A 30 1.90 5.86 -23.31
C ALA A 30 0.60 6.16 -24.07
N LEU A 31 -0.56 5.79 -23.52
CA LEU A 31 -1.87 6.04 -24.13
C LEU A 31 -2.29 7.51 -24.10
N ARG A 32 -1.89 8.25 -23.06
CA ARG A 32 -2.27 9.65 -22.85
C ARG A 32 -1.26 10.65 -23.43
N GLY A 33 -0.15 10.16 -24.00
CA GLY A 33 0.91 11.01 -24.56
C GLY A 33 1.62 11.86 -23.50
N VAL A 34 1.60 11.44 -22.24
CA VAL A 34 2.20 12.17 -21.12
C VAL A 34 3.69 11.84 -21.10
N SER A 35 4.55 12.82 -21.34
CA SER A 35 6.01 12.66 -21.34
C SER A 35 6.60 12.66 -19.92
N GLU A 36 5.88 13.18 -18.94
CA GLU A 36 6.28 13.20 -17.53
C GLU A 36 5.46 12.23 -16.71
N VAL A 37 6.12 11.16 -16.27
CA VAL A 37 5.61 10.20 -15.29
C VAL A 37 6.37 10.36 -13.98
N GLY A 38 5.63 10.61 -12.91
CA GLY A 38 6.15 10.52 -11.55
C GLY A 38 5.91 9.12 -10.99
N TYR A 39 6.89 8.58 -10.26
CA TYR A 39 6.76 7.34 -9.53
C TYR A 39 6.98 7.60 -8.04
N GLY A 40 6.16 7.00 -7.18
CA GLY A 40 6.31 7.13 -5.75
C GLY A 40 5.60 6.02 -4.99
N GLY A 41 6.08 5.74 -3.79
CA GLY A 41 5.57 4.70 -2.93
C GLY A 41 6.11 4.84 -1.51
N CYS A 42 5.46 4.16 -0.56
CA CYS A 42 5.91 4.11 0.82
C CYS A 42 6.40 2.70 1.17
N VAL A 43 7.52 2.62 1.88
CA VAL A 43 8.02 1.38 2.48
C VAL A 43 7.91 1.51 3.99
N LEU A 44 7.33 0.50 4.64
CA LEU A 44 7.26 0.40 6.09
C LEU A 44 8.55 -0.24 6.60
N ILE A 45 9.46 0.56 7.15
CA ILE A 45 10.67 0.06 7.82
C ILE A 45 10.45 0.15 9.32
N MET A 46 10.39 -0.99 10.00
CA MET A 46 10.34 -1.08 11.47
C MET A 46 9.34 -0.08 12.11
N PHE A 47 8.10 -0.01 11.58
CA PHE A 47 7.01 0.91 11.97
C PHE A 47 7.06 2.35 11.44
N VAL A 48 8.11 2.79 10.78
CA VAL A 48 8.17 4.12 10.15
C VAL A 48 7.85 4.01 8.65
N PRO A 49 6.77 4.65 8.16
CA PRO A 49 6.52 4.78 6.72
C PRO A 49 7.50 5.75 6.11
N ILE A 50 8.37 5.27 5.23
CA ILE A 50 9.22 6.15 4.42
C ILE A 50 8.63 6.22 3.02
N CYS A 51 8.06 7.38 2.70
CA CYS A 51 7.46 7.65 1.40
C CYS A 51 8.47 8.34 0.48
N PHE A 52 8.72 7.73 -0.66
CA PHE A 52 9.63 8.23 -1.69
C PHE A 52 8.82 8.58 -2.94
N GLY A 53 9.18 9.65 -3.60
CA GLY A 53 8.58 10.05 -4.87
C GLY A 53 9.64 10.72 -5.75
N THR A 54 9.73 10.28 -6.99
CA THR A 54 10.53 10.89 -8.05
C THR A 54 9.59 11.31 -9.19
N GLY A 55 9.84 12.45 -9.79
CA GLY A 55 9.01 13.02 -10.85
C GLY A 55 9.20 14.52 -10.95
N SER A 56 8.51 15.14 -11.92
CA SER A 56 8.51 16.59 -12.10
C SER A 56 8.26 17.31 -10.76
N PRO A 57 8.90 18.47 -10.49
CA PRO A 57 8.72 19.19 -9.22
C PRO A 57 7.26 19.57 -8.93
N ASN A 58 6.40 19.64 -9.95
CA ASN A 58 4.96 19.80 -9.78
C ASN A 58 4.24 18.52 -9.31
N ILE A 59 4.74 17.34 -9.67
CA ILE A 59 4.06 16.05 -9.48
C ILE A 59 4.54 15.36 -8.19
N ALA A 60 5.81 15.51 -7.84
CA ALA A 60 6.44 14.94 -6.64
C ALA A 60 5.68 15.22 -5.31
N PRO A 61 5.26 16.47 -4.98
CA PRO A 61 4.54 16.72 -3.73
C PRO A 61 3.15 16.07 -3.71
N HIS A 62 2.47 15.98 -4.86
CA HIS A 62 1.15 15.35 -4.97
C HIS A 62 1.22 13.84 -4.72
N LEU A 63 2.26 13.17 -5.24
CA LEU A 63 2.48 11.74 -4.98
C LEU A 63 2.77 11.48 -3.50
N LEU A 64 3.56 12.34 -2.88
CA LEU A 64 3.92 12.21 -1.47
C LEU A 64 2.67 12.33 -0.58
N ILE A 65 1.82 13.31 -0.84
CA ILE A 65 0.53 13.49 -0.14
C ILE A 65 -0.40 12.29 -0.38
N ALA A 66 -0.56 11.85 -1.63
CA ALA A 66 -1.40 10.70 -1.95
C ALA A 66 -0.94 9.43 -1.22
N SER A 67 0.38 9.21 -1.17
CA SER A 67 0.98 8.06 -0.50
C SER A 67 0.80 8.11 1.03
N ALA A 68 0.89 9.29 1.64
CA ALA A 68 0.62 9.49 3.06
C ALA A 68 -0.86 9.25 3.41
N ILE A 69 -1.79 9.73 2.58
CA ILE A 69 -3.24 9.51 2.75
C ILE A 69 -3.55 8.01 2.66
N LEU A 70 -2.97 7.31 1.68
CA LEU A 70 -3.16 5.87 1.51
C LEU A 70 -2.68 5.10 2.74
N MET A 71 -1.52 5.48 3.28
CA MET A 71 -0.96 4.85 4.48
C MET A 71 -1.87 5.09 5.71
N LEU A 72 -2.40 6.30 5.85
CA LEU A 72 -3.34 6.64 6.91
C LEU A 72 -4.65 5.85 6.78
N ALA A 73 -5.16 5.67 5.57
CA ALA A 73 -6.33 4.84 5.29
C ALA A 73 -6.09 3.37 5.69
N VAL A 74 -4.93 2.79 5.35
CA VAL A 74 -4.56 1.43 5.74
C VAL A 74 -4.52 1.29 7.27
N VAL A 75 -3.95 2.27 7.98
CA VAL A 75 -3.92 2.28 9.45
C VAL A 75 -5.33 2.33 10.04
N VAL A 76 -6.21 3.18 9.50
CA VAL A 76 -7.61 3.28 9.94
C VAL A 76 -8.36 1.97 9.69
N VAL A 77 -8.21 1.36 8.52
CA VAL A 77 -8.84 0.07 8.20
C VAL A 77 -8.33 -1.02 9.13
N ALA A 78 -7.01 -1.12 9.34
CA ALA A 78 -6.42 -2.08 10.27
C ALA A 78 -6.95 -1.87 11.70
N TYR A 79 -7.04 -0.63 12.16
CA TYR A 79 -7.60 -0.29 13.47
C TYR A 79 -9.07 -0.70 13.59
N LEU A 80 -9.89 -0.44 12.57
CA LEU A 80 -11.29 -0.85 12.56
C LEU A 80 -11.42 -2.37 12.56
N LEU A 81 -10.64 -3.10 11.76
CA LEU A 81 -10.64 -4.56 11.75
C LEU A 81 -10.23 -5.15 13.11
N LEU A 82 -9.21 -4.57 13.76
CA LEU A 82 -8.81 -4.96 15.11
C LEU A 82 -9.90 -4.65 16.15
N ARG A 83 -10.61 -3.54 16.02
CA ARG A 83 -11.72 -3.19 16.90
C ARG A 83 -12.91 -4.14 16.71
N PHE A 84 -13.28 -4.43 15.46
CA PHE A 84 -14.36 -5.34 15.14
C PHE A 84 -14.07 -6.76 15.61
N THR A 85 -12.88 -7.29 15.35
CA THR A 85 -12.48 -8.63 15.82
C THR A 85 -12.50 -8.74 17.34
N ARG A 86 -12.08 -7.69 18.06
CA ARG A 86 -12.21 -7.63 19.53
C ARG A 86 -13.67 -7.62 19.99
N SER A 87 -14.56 -6.93 19.28
CA SER A 87 -16.01 -6.96 19.56
C SER A 87 -16.62 -8.35 19.39
N LEU A 88 -16.17 -9.13 18.40
CA LEU A 88 -16.60 -10.53 18.25
C LEU A 88 -16.01 -11.45 19.34
N ALA A 89 -14.76 -11.21 19.78
CA ALA A 89 -14.13 -12.00 20.84
C ALA A 89 -14.78 -11.78 22.23
N SER A 90 -15.35 -10.60 22.50
CA SER A 90 -16.08 -10.33 23.75
C SER A 90 -17.48 -10.96 23.83
N GLY A 91 -18.04 -11.42 22.71
CA GLY A 91 -19.36 -12.07 22.68
C GLY A 91 -19.35 -13.55 23.09
N THR A 92 -18.18 -14.19 23.16
CA THR A 92 -18.04 -15.65 23.37
C THR A 92 -17.71 -16.04 24.82
N TYR A 93 -17.55 -15.08 25.73
CA TYR A 93 -17.19 -15.33 27.15
C TYR A 93 -18.41 -15.39 28.11
N HIS A 94 -19.63 -15.44 27.58
CA HIS A 94 -20.87 -15.47 28.37
C HIS A 94 -21.76 -16.69 28.08
N THR A 95 -21.15 -17.86 27.87
CA THR A 95 -21.85 -19.16 27.92
C THR A 95 -21.17 -20.08 28.90
#